data_AF-A0A1F9WQW7-F1
#
_entry.id   AF-A0A1F9WQW7-F1
#
_cell.length_a   1.000
_cell.length_b   1.000
_cell.length_c   1.000
_cell.angle_alpha   90.00
_cell.angle_beta   90.00
_cell.angle_gamma   90.00
#
_symmetry.space_group_name_H-M   'P 1'
#
loop_
_entity.id
_entity.type
_entity.pdbx_description
1 polymer ?
#
loop_
_entity_poly.entity_id
_entity_poly.type
_entity_poly.pdbx_seq_one_letter_code
_entity_poly.pdbx_strand_id
1 'polypeptide(L)'
;MRETHNTIRNTNSWDKAVDLLYELKTKYKKFVKLAFVFQKDNYLDFNTLSKFMKKEGIPIDILCYSSGGMGQPGSEDCPDYKDGIDNVLRELPADLIGEDKIKYLKLVKNKIEGKLKSQKCIVPSFKFMVDAKGNVYPCSAWEKPVGNVLKAKSFSDIWKSYSNLRKKIRQGNHPWCIKCRSCELTINSVVGLGYLKKRLKKFI
;
A
#
# COMPACT_ATOMS: atom_id res chain seq x y z
N MET A 1 -6.93 15.87 13.74
CA MET A 1 -6.99 15.76 12.26
C MET A 1 -6.32 16.92 11.53
N ARG A 2 -6.88 18.14 11.52
CA ARG A 2 -6.30 19.28 10.78
C ARG A 2 -4.85 19.57 11.22
N GLU A 3 -4.67 19.79 12.51
CA GLU A 3 -3.35 20.06 13.12
C GLU A 3 -2.39 18.90 12.86
N THR A 4 -2.79 17.67 13.18
CA THR A 4 -2.01 16.46 12.93
C THR A 4 -1.59 16.31 11.47
N HIS A 5 -2.50 16.52 10.51
CA HIS A 5 -2.18 16.47 9.08
C HIS A 5 -1.13 17.50 8.73
N ASN A 6 -1.33 18.75 9.15
CA ASN A 6 -0.44 19.86 8.85
C ASN A 6 0.96 19.64 9.44
N THR A 7 1.05 19.14 10.67
CA THR A 7 2.31 18.76 11.32
C THR A 7 3.03 17.65 10.54
N ILE A 8 2.36 16.54 10.27
CA ILE A 8 2.94 15.37 9.57
C ILE A 8 3.41 15.74 8.15
N ARG A 9 2.65 16.58 7.47
CA ARG A 9 2.92 16.96 6.08
C ARG A 9 3.80 18.21 5.98
N ASN A 10 4.14 18.84 7.10
CA ASN A 10 4.85 20.12 7.19
C ASN A 10 4.25 21.17 6.21
N THR A 11 2.94 21.38 6.30
CA THR A 11 2.18 22.25 5.39
C THR A 11 0.88 22.71 6.03
N ASN A 12 0.23 23.75 5.47
CA ASN A 12 -1.12 24.20 5.87
C ASN A 12 -2.16 23.81 4.81
N SER A 13 -2.18 22.52 4.42
CA SER A 13 -2.90 22.06 3.22
C SER A 13 -4.19 21.28 3.51
N TRP A 14 -4.57 21.07 4.77
CA TRP A 14 -5.76 20.30 5.11
C TRP A 14 -7.02 20.85 4.44
N ASP A 15 -7.29 22.15 4.56
CA ASP A 15 -8.47 22.78 3.96
C ASP A 15 -8.50 22.63 2.45
N LYS A 16 -7.38 22.94 1.81
CA LYS A 16 -7.23 22.80 0.35
C LYS A 16 -7.53 21.37 -0.11
N ALA A 17 -7.13 20.36 0.67
CA ALA A 17 -7.41 18.96 0.35
C ALA A 17 -8.89 18.61 0.50
N VAL A 18 -9.56 19.14 1.54
CA VAL A 18 -11.00 18.95 1.78
C VAL A 18 -11.85 19.70 0.74
N ASP A 19 -11.50 20.94 0.41
CA ASP A 19 -12.17 21.73 -0.62
C ASP A 19 -12.08 21.05 -1.99
N LEU A 20 -10.89 20.58 -2.37
CA LEU A 20 -10.69 19.84 -3.61
C LEU A 20 -11.52 18.55 -3.64
N LEU A 21 -11.59 17.83 -2.52
CA LEU A 21 -12.43 16.64 -2.40
C LEU A 21 -13.91 16.95 -2.67
N TYR A 22 -14.44 18.04 -2.10
CA TYR A 22 -15.81 18.48 -2.37
C TYR A 22 -15.99 18.93 -3.81
N GLU A 23 -15.04 19.64 -4.41
CA GLU A 23 -15.09 20.02 -5.82
C GLU A 23 -15.14 18.78 -6.73
N LEU A 24 -14.26 17.81 -6.49
CA LEU A 24 -14.19 16.55 -7.27
C LEU A 24 -15.49 15.74 -7.21
N LYS A 25 -16.11 15.70 -6.02
CA LYS A 25 -17.37 14.98 -5.80
C LYS A 25 -18.57 15.70 -6.43
N THR A 26 -18.68 17.02 -6.22
CA THR A 26 -19.87 17.80 -6.63
C THR A 26 -19.85 18.16 -8.10
N LYS A 27 -18.74 18.75 -8.57
CA LYS A 27 -18.61 19.31 -9.92
C LYS A 27 -18.36 18.22 -10.97
N TYR A 28 -17.47 17.29 -10.66
CA TYR A 28 -17.01 16.30 -11.65
C TYR A 28 -17.63 14.91 -11.47
N LYS A 29 -18.43 14.71 -10.41
CA LYS A 29 -19.04 13.42 -10.04
C LYS A 29 -18.04 12.27 -10.10
N LYS A 30 -16.78 12.54 -9.76
CA LYS A 30 -15.71 11.55 -9.83
C LYS A 30 -15.77 10.66 -8.61
N PHE A 31 -15.41 9.41 -8.81
CA PHE A 31 -15.10 8.52 -7.71
C PHE A 31 -13.81 8.99 -7.03
N VAL A 32 -13.93 9.52 -5.83
CA VAL A 32 -12.78 9.97 -5.02
C VAL A 32 -12.63 9.02 -3.84
N LYS A 33 -11.39 8.59 -3.60
CA LYS A 33 -11.01 7.76 -2.46
C LYS A 33 -9.96 8.49 -1.64
N LEU A 34 -10.13 8.52 -0.32
CA LEU A 34 -9.11 9.09 0.56
C LEU A 34 -8.07 8.02 0.90
N ALA A 35 -6.79 8.33 0.76
CA ALA A 35 -5.72 7.45 1.23
C ALA A 35 -5.28 7.88 2.63
N PHE A 36 -5.35 6.96 3.60
CA PHE A 36 -4.90 7.18 4.97
C PHE A 36 -3.77 6.21 5.31
N VAL A 37 -2.65 6.78 5.75
CA VAL A 37 -1.49 6.02 6.21
C VAL A 37 -1.47 6.06 7.73
N PHE A 38 -1.68 4.91 8.37
CA PHE A 38 -1.50 4.74 9.81
C PHE A 38 -0.03 4.93 10.17
N GLN A 39 0.23 5.79 11.14
CA GLN A 39 1.54 6.03 11.74
C GLN A 39 1.34 6.42 13.20
N LYS A 40 2.44 6.43 13.97
CA LYS A 40 2.44 6.69 15.41
C LYS A 40 1.70 7.99 15.78
N ASP A 41 1.82 9.03 14.96
CA ASP A 41 1.30 10.35 15.29
C ASP A 41 -0.17 10.58 14.90
N ASN A 42 -0.80 9.66 14.14
CA ASN A 42 -2.15 9.89 13.62
C ASN A 42 -3.12 8.71 13.77
N TYR A 43 -2.72 7.59 14.36
CA TYR A 43 -3.61 6.42 14.40
C TYR A 43 -4.90 6.67 15.19
N LEU A 44 -4.86 7.52 16.23
CA LEU A 44 -6.03 7.91 17.02
C LEU A 44 -6.98 8.86 16.26
N ASP A 45 -6.44 9.68 15.34
CA ASP A 45 -7.23 10.57 14.50
C ASP A 45 -8.21 9.81 13.58
N PHE A 46 -7.98 8.51 13.40
CA PHE A 46 -8.85 7.66 12.60
C PHE A 46 -10.30 7.68 13.09
N ASN A 47 -10.57 7.81 14.39
CA ASN A 47 -11.94 7.88 14.91
C ASN A 47 -12.70 9.10 14.41
N THR A 48 -12.01 10.24 14.32
CA THR A 48 -12.59 11.47 13.76
C THR A 48 -12.72 11.34 12.25
N LEU A 49 -11.72 10.76 11.58
CA LEU A 49 -11.73 10.54 10.14
C LEU A 49 -12.86 9.60 9.72
N SER A 50 -13.08 8.50 10.43
CA SER A 50 -14.10 7.51 10.09
C SER A 50 -15.51 8.11 10.14
N LYS A 51 -15.80 8.96 11.13
CA LYS A 51 -17.07 9.72 11.22
C LYS A 51 -17.25 10.64 10.02
N PHE A 52 -16.20 11.37 9.64
CA PHE A 52 -16.21 12.22 8.44
C PHE A 52 -16.49 11.39 7.17
N MET A 53 -15.78 10.28 6.99
CA MET A 53 -15.91 9.42 5.80
C MET A 53 -17.29 8.78 5.68
N LYS A 54 -17.88 8.34 6.81
CA LYS A 54 -19.27 7.85 6.85
C LYS A 54 -20.27 8.92 6.45
N LYS A 55 -20.17 10.10 7.09
CA LYS A 55 -21.07 11.24 6.82
C LYS A 55 -21.04 11.61 5.34
N GLU A 56 -19.85 11.65 4.77
CA GLU A 56 -19.65 12.08 3.39
C GLU A 56 -19.78 10.95 2.35
N GLY A 57 -19.95 9.69 2.78
CA GLY A 57 -19.99 8.54 1.89
C GLY A 57 -18.73 8.40 1.03
N ILE A 58 -17.56 8.69 1.59
CA ILE A 58 -16.29 8.65 0.85
C ILE A 58 -15.58 7.34 1.17
N PRO A 59 -15.20 6.54 0.15
CA PRO A 59 -14.39 5.36 0.37
C PRO A 59 -12.98 5.71 0.87
N ILE A 60 -12.38 4.82 1.66
CA ILE A 60 -11.04 4.99 2.22
C ILE A 60 -10.09 3.87 1.81
N ASP A 61 -8.86 4.22 1.48
CA ASP A 61 -7.77 3.29 1.29
C ASP A 61 -6.81 3.41 2.45
N ILE A 62 -6.61 2.31 3.16
CA ILE A 62 -5.83 2.30 4.39
C ILE A 62 -4.51 1.57 4.12
N LEU A 63 -3.44 2.22 4.55
CA LEU A 63 -2.07 1.71 4.47
C LEU A 63 -1.46 1.78 5.87
N CYS A 64 -0.67 0.77 6.23
CA CYS A 64 0.19 0.88 7.40
C CYS A 64 1.52 1.49 6.97
N TYR A 65 2.03 2.45 7.74
CA TYR A 65 3.35 3.00 7.49
C TYR A 65 4.40 1.88 7.55
N SER A 66 5.42 2.01 6.71
CA SER A 66 6.57 1.14 6.67
C SER A 66 7.78 2.02 6.42
N SER A 67 8.80 1.87 7.26
CA SER A 67 10.06 2.63 7.22
C SER A 67 10.95 2.35 6.00
N GLY A 68 10.45 1.64 4.98
CA GLY A 68 11.19 1.37 3.76
C GLY A 68 11.15 2.54 2.77
N GLY A 69 12.30 2.90 2.19
CA GLY A 69 12.40 3.90 1.11
C GLY A 69 12.65 5.32 1.62
N MET A 70 12.00 6.32 1.01
CA MET A 70 12.11 7.75 1.37
C MET A 70 11.14 8.16 2.50
N GLY A 71 10.88 7.27 3.46
CA GLY A 71 10.12 7.65 4.66
C GLY A 71 10.83 8.79 5.39
N GLN A 72 10.08 9.67 6.06
CA GLN A 72 10.72 10.74 6.83
C GLN A 72 11.60 10.13 7.95
N PRO A 73 12.83 10.64 8.14
CA PRO A 73 13.65 10.26 9.29
C PRO A 73 12.87 10.48 10.60
N GLY A 74 12.86 9.47 11.48
CA GLY A 74 12.14 9.53 12.77
C GLY A 74 10.69 9.04 12.73
N SER A 75 10.12 8.75 11.55
CA SER A 75 8.83 8.07 11.48
C SER A 75 8.99 6.60 11.90
N GLU A 76 8.45 6.27 13.07
CA GLU A 76 8.49 4.93 13.64
C GLU A 76 7.28 4.09 13.21
N ASP A 77 7.47 2.77 13.20
CA ASP A 77 6.34 1.85 13.13
C ASP A 77 5.41 2.11 14.34
N CYS A 78 4.11 2.30 14.09
CA CYS A 78 3.14 2.49 15.17
C CYS A 78 3.09 1.22 16.05
N PRO A 79 3.41 1.30 17.36
CA PRO A 79 3.29 0.14 18.25
C PRO A 79 1.83 -0.35 18.34
N ASP A 80 0.87 0.55 18.17
CA ASP A 80 -0.57 0.30 18.37
C ASP A 80 -1.35 0.12 17.05
N TYR A 81 -0.70 -0.34 15.99
CA TYR A 81 -1.38 -0.62 14.71
C TYR A 81 -2.61 -1.52 14.87
N LYS A 82 -2.56 -2.46 15.81
CA LYS A 82 -3.66 -3.39 16.07
C LYS A 82 -4.94 -2.64 16.46
N ASP A 83 -4.84 -1.70 17.38
CA ASP A 83 -6.00 -0.95 17.88
C ASP A 83 -6.56 -0.04 16.79
N GLY A 84 -5.68 0.59 16.01
CA GLY A 84 -6.06 1.34 14.82
C GLY A 84 -6.82 0.48 13.80
N ILE A 85 -6.30 -0.72 13.50
CA ILE A 85 -6.94 -1.68 12.58
C ILE A 85 -8.29 -2.16 13.12
N ASP A 86 -8.37 -2.50 14.42
CA ASP A 86 -9.61 -2.96 15.03
C ASP A 86 -10.68 -1.87 15.02
N ASN A 87 -10.30 -0.62 15.29
CA ASN A 87 -11.20 0.53 15.16
C ASN A 87 -11.68 0.69 13.70
N VAL A 88 -10.83 0.51 12.69
CA VAL A 88 -11.27 0.55 11.28
C VAL A 88 -12.32 -0.50 10.99
N LEU A 89 -12.03 -1.75 11.35
CA LEU A 89 -12.86 -2.89 11.02
C LEU A 89 -14.20 -2.87 11.77
N ARG A 90 -14.24 -2.24 12.95
CA ARG A 90 -15.47 -2.03 13.72
C ARG A 90 -16.27 -0.84 13.21
N GLU A 91 -15.60 0.28 12.98
CA GLU A 91 -16.29 1.54 12.71
C GLU A 91 -16.76 1.62 11.27
N LEU A 92 -15.92 1.37 10.27
CA LEU A 92 -16.28 1.64 8.89
C LEU A 92 -17.06 0.49 8.24
N PRO A 93 -18.15 0.79 7.50
CA PRO A 93 -18.88 -0.23 6.77
C PRO A 93 -18.04 -0.77 5.59
N ALA A 94 -18.33 -2.01 5.18
CA ALA A 94 -17.49 -2.75 4.25
C ALA A 94 -17.45 -2.15 2.84
N ASP A 95 -18.49 -1.43 2.43
CA ASP A 95 -18.58 -0.71 1.16
C ASP A 95 -17.61 0.48 1.09
N LEU A 96 -17.36 1.17 2.21
CA LEU A 96 -16.39 2.27 2.27
C LEU A 96 -14.93 1.80 2.32
N ILE A 97 -14.66 0.64 2.95
CA ILE A 97 -13.30 0.08 3.03
C ILE A 97 -12.96 -0.70 1.75
N GLY A 98 -13.91 -1.52 1.28
CA GLY A 98 -13.74 -2.57 0.28
C GLY A 98 -13.28 -3.89 0.90
N GLU A 99 -13.85 -5.02 0.45
CA GLU A 99 -13.57 -6.35 0.99
C GLU A 99 -12.07 -6.71 0.96
N ASP A 100 -11.38 -6.38 -0.13
CA ASP A 100 -9.98 -6.71 -0.30
C ASP A 100 -9.10 -5.95 0.67
N LYS A 101 -9.52 -4.73 1.03
CA LYS A 101 -8.85 -3.94 2.04
C LYS A 101 -9.14 -4.47 3.45
N ILE A 102 -10.34 -4.95 3.73
CA ILE A 102 -10.64 -5.68 4.98
C ILE A 102 -9.74 -6.92 5.12
N LYS A 103 -9.62 -7.73 4.05
CA LYS A 103 -8.74 -8.90 4.01
C LYS A 103 -7.29 -8.48 4.27
N TYR A 104 -6.82 -7.42 3.62
CA TYR A 104 -5.49 -6.85 3.85
C TYR A 104 -5.27 -6.47 5.32
N LEU A 105 -6.19 -5.72 5.94
CA LEU A 105 -6.02 -5.26 7.32
C LEU A 105 -6.00 -6.42 8.32
N LYS A 106 -6.85 -7.44 8.13
CA LYS A 106 -6.83 -8.67 8.94
C LYS A 106 -5.48 -9.41 8.82
N LEU A 107 -4.92 -9.47 7.62
CA LEU A 107 -3.60 -10.07 7.40
C LEU A 107 -2.49 -9.26 8.08
N VAL A 108 -2.52 -7.93 7.99
CA VAL A 108 -1.57 -7.06 8.70
C VAL A 108 -1.64 -7.32 10.21
N LYS A 109 -2.86 -7.35 10.78
CA LYS A 109 -3.06 -7.65 12.20
C LYS A 109 -2.49 -9.01 12.58
N ASN A 110 -2.80 -10.07 11.83
CA ASN A 110 -2.26 -11.41 12.10
C ASN A 110 -0.73 -11.46 12.01
N LYS A 111 -0.11 -10.66 11.12
CA LYS A 111 1.35 -10.54 11.04
C LYS A 111 1.93 -9.88 12.29
N ILE A 112 1.34 -8.76 12.72
CA ILE A 112 1.78 -8.05 13.94
C ILE A 112 1.67 -8.97 15.16
N GLU A 113 0.64 -9.80 15.23
CA GLU A 113 0.44 -10.77 16.31
C GLU A 113 1.34 -12.03 16.20
N GLY A 114 2.26 -12.09 15.23
CA GLY A 114 3.13 -13.25 15.02
C GLY A 114 2.40 -14.51 14.54
N LYS A 115 1.12 -14.41 14.15
CA LYS A 115 0.28 -15.53 13.71
C LYS A 115 0.50 -15.92 12.25
N LEU A 116 1.20 -15.09 11.47
CA LEU A 116 1.56 -15.40 10.08
C LEU A 116 3.00 -15.87 9.98
N LYS A 117 3.19 -17.02 9.31
CA LYS A 117 4.50 -17.48 8.88
C LYS A 117 5.03 -16.56 7.78
N SER A 118 6.35 -16.42 7.71
CA SER A 118 7.05 -15.73 6.62
C SER A 118 6.52 -16.21 5.26
N GLN A 119 5.97 -15.29 4.46
CA GLN A 119 5.44 -15.62 3.13
C GLN A 119 6.41 -15.22 2.02
N LYS A 120 6.36 -16.01 0.95
CA LYS A 120 7.11 -15.77 -0.28
C LYS A 120 6.60 -14.51 -0.96
N CYS A 121 7.47 -13.58 -1.37
CA CYS A 121 7.02 -12.40 -2.10
C CYS A 121 6.86 -12.72 -3.59
N ILE A 122 5.73 -12.33 -4.18
CA ILE A 122 5.45 -12.49 -5.62
C ILE A 122 5.34 -11.16 -6.37
N VAL A 123 5.36 -10.01 -5.68
CA VAL A 123 5.23 -8.66 -6.28
C VAL A 123 6.10 -8.46 -7.52
N PRO A 124 7.40 -8.81 -7.50
CA PRO A 124 8.27 -8.63 -8.66
C PRO A 124 7.81 -9.37 -9.92
N SER A 125 6.90 -10.35 -9.79
CA SER A 125 6.38 -11.16 -10.90
C SER A 125 5.17 -10.55 -11.59
N PHE A 126 4.58 -9.47 -11.08
CA PHE A 126 3.42 -8.81 -11.70
C PHE A 126 3.40 -7.28 -11.53
N LYS A 127 4.31 -6.71 -10.75
CA LYS A 127 4.47 -5.28 -10.57
C LYS A 127 5.94 -4.91 -10.66
N PHE A 128 6.18 -3.72 -11.18
CA PHE A 128 7.44 -3.00 -11.13
C PHE A 128 7.13 -1.52 -10.92
N MET A 129 8.15 -0.74 -10.64
CA MET A 129 8.05 0.71 -10.58
C MET A 129 9.08 1.31 -11.53
N VAL A 130 8.77 2.49 -12.05
CA VAL A 130 9.66 3.27 -12.89
C VAL A 130 9.79 4.64 -12.26
N ASP A 131 11.02 5.09 -12.01
CA ASP A 131 11.26 6.45 -11.51
C ASP A 131 11.23 7.48 -12.66
N ALA A 132 11.34 8.77 -12.30
CA ALA A 132 11.35 9.86 -13.28
C ALA A 132 12.56 9.83 -14.24
N LYS A 133 13.62 9.08 -13.92
CA LYS A 133 14.81 8.89 -14.76
C LYS A 133 14.69 7.64 -15.64
N GLY A 134 13.54 6.95 -15.60
CA GLY A 134 13.27 5.73 -16.33
C GLY A 134 13.87 4.46 -15.69
N ASN A 135 14.45 4.53 -14.50
CA ASN A 135 15.01 3.36 -13.83
C ASN A 135 13.90 2.43 -13.34
N VAL A 136 14.06 1.13 -13.59
CA VAL A 136 13.08 0.10 -13.24
C VAL A 136 13.45 -0.55 -11.93
N TYR A 137 12.48 -0.65 -11.02
CA TYR A 137 12.63 -1.29 -9.71
C TYR A 137 11.58 -2.39 -9.53
N PRO A 138 11.93 -3.57 -9.00
CA PRO A 138 10.95 -4.62 -8.72
C PRO A 138 9.95 -4.25 -7.61
N CYS A 139 10.30 -3.30 -6.74
CA CYS A 139 9.50 -2.86 -5.58
C CYS A 139 9.98 -1.47 -5.12
N SER A 140 9.16 -0.76 -4.33
CA SER A 140 9.54 0.52 -3.70
C SER A 140 10.61 0.41 -2.62
N ALA A 141 10.71 -0.74 -1.98
CA ALA A 141 11.77 -0.99 -1.01
C ALA A 141 13.11 -1.37 -1.66
N TRP A 142 13.24 -1.23 -2.98
CA TRP A 142 14.40 -1.72 -3.73
C TRP A 142 15.39 -0.61 -4.01
N GLU A 143 16.64 -0.77 -3.56
CA GLU A 143 17.66 0.29 -3.66
C GLU A 143 18.25 0.42 -5.07
N LYS A 144 18.52 -0.71 -5.74
CA LYS A 144 19.25 -0.73 -7.01
C LYS A 144 18.34 -1.08 -8.19
N PRO A 145 18.29 -0.27 -9.26
CA PRO A 145 17.43 -0.58 -10.39
C PRO A 145 17.88 -1.85 -11.12
N VAL A 146 16.91 -2.56 -11.70
CA VAL A 146 17.13 -3.78 -12.50
C VAL A 146 17.19 -3.51 -14.01
N GLY A 147 17.00 -2.26 -14.41
CA GLY A 147 17.10 -1.80 -15.78
C GLY A 147 16.70 -0.33 -15.90
N ASN A 148 16.68 0.18 -17.13
CA ASN A 148 16.21 1.53 -17.42
C ASN A 148 15.44 1.53 -18.75
N VAL A 149 14.20 2.02 -18.74
CA VAL A 149 13.27 1.96 -19.89
C VAL A 149 13.71 2.84 -21.06
N LEU A 150 14.54 3.85 -20.81
CA LEU A 150 15.06 4.76 -21.82
C LEU A 150 16.35 4.23 -22.47
N LYS A 151 17.02 3.25 -21.83
CA LYS A 151 18.30 2.68 -22.30
C LYS A 151 18.18 1.26 -22.83
N ALA A 152 17.13 0.54 -22.43
CA ALA A 152 16.94 -0.84 -22.86
C ALA A 152 16.41 -0.91 -24.29
N LYS A 153 16.73 -2.01 -24.99
CA LYS A 153 16.15 -2.33 -26.30
C LYS A 153 14.63 -2.56 -26.20
N SER A 154 14.16 -3.16 -25.10
CA SER A 154 12.74 -3.36 -24.84
C SER A 154 12.43 -3.51 -23.34
N PHE A 155 11.18 -3.28 -22.97
CA PHE A 155 10.65 -3.64 -21.66
C PHE A 155 10.76 -5.15 -21.38
N SER A 156 10.65 -5.99 -22.42
CA SER A 156 10.75 -7.44 -22.28
C SER A 156 12.14 -7.85 -21.80
N ASP A 157 13.19 -7.19 -22.29
CA ASP A 157 14.57 -7.47 -21.89
C ASP A 157 14.80 -7.11 -20.42
N ILE A 158 14.31 -5.94 -19.99
CA ILE A 158 14.33 -5.57 -18.57
C ILE A 158 13.56 -6.61 -17.77
N TRP A 159 12.33 -6.94 -18.17
CA TRP A 159 11.51 -7.90 -17.45
C TRP A 159 12.18 -9.27 -17.32
N LYS A 160 12.88 -9.75 -18.36
CA LYS A 160 13.59 -11.04 -18.33
C LYS A 160 14.89 -10.99 -17.53
N SER A 161 15.60 -9.86 -17.52
CA SER A 161 16.93 -9.73 -16.91
C SER A 161 16.96 -10.07 -15.41
N TYR A 162 15.89 -9.77 -14.68
CA TYR A 162 15.81 -10.05 -13.24
C TYR A 162 14.93 -11.26 -12.89
N SER A 163 14.76 -12.20 -13.83
CA SER A 163 14.03 -13.47 -13.58
C SER A 163 14.64 -14.31 -12.44
N ASN A 164 15.97 -14.41 -12.37
CA ASN A 164 16.68 -15.09 -11.28
C ASN A 164 16.46 -14.40 -9.94
N LEU A 165 16.38 -13.07 -9.92
CA LEU A 165 16.05 -12.31 -8.73
C LEU A 165 14.64 -12.66 -8.23
N ARG A 166 13.65 -12.75 -9.13
CA ARG A 166 12.29 -13.19 -8.76
C ARG A 166 12.26 -14.59 -8.15
N LYS A 167 13.07 -15.52 -8.67
CA LYS A 167 13.22 -16.87 -8.10
C LYS A 167 13.78 -16.82 -6.67
N LYS A 168 14.84 -16.05 -6.44
CA LYS A 168 15.44 -15.87 -5.09
C LYS A 168 14.45 -15.26 -4.10
N ILE A 169 13.73 -14.22 -4.51
CA ILE A 169 12.70 -13.58 -3.68
C ILE A 169 11.56 -14.55 -3.33
N ARG A 170 11.11 -15.36 -4.30
CA ARG A 170 10.08 -16.39 -4.08
C ARG A 170 10.55 -17.48 -3.13
N GLN A 171 11.84 -17.70 -2.96
CA GLN A 171 12.38 -18.66 -2.00
C GLN A 171 12.55 -18.06 -0.60
N GLY A 172 12.24 -16.77 -0.39
CA GLY A 172 12.48 -16.07 0.87
C GLY A 172 13.92 -15.60 1.05
N ASN A 173 14.78 -15.79 0.03
CA ASN A 173 16.22 -15.57 0.10
C ASN A 173 16.63 -14.13 -0.24
N HIS A 174 15.91 -13.12 0.28
CA HIS A 174 16.27 -11.72 0.02
C HIS A 174 16.29 -10.86 1.30
N PRO A 175 17.42 -10.21 1.66
CA PRO A 175 17.58 -9.47 2.92
C PRO A 175 16.50 -8.41 3.15
N TRP A 176 16.07 -7.75 2.08
CA TRP A 176 15.07 -6.67 2.14
C TRP A 176 13.64 -7.17 2.28
N CYS A 177 13.35 -8.41 1.88
CA CYS A 177 12.02 -9.00 2.07
C CYS A 177 11.74 -9.29 3.55
N ILE A 178 12.77 -9.57 4.36
CA ILE A 178 12.66 -9.77 5.81
C ILE A 178 12.14 -8.49 6.49
N LYS A 179 12.59 -7.32 6.03
CA LYS A 179 12.13 -6.00 6.52
C LYS A 179 10.79 -5.55 5.93
N CYS A 180 10.31 -6.22 4.88
CA CYS A 180 9.10 -5.82 4.16
C CYS A 180 7.85 -6.34 4.88
N ARG A 181 7.23 -5.50 5.72
CA ARG A 181 5.97 -5.83 6.40
C ARG A 181 4.83 -6.15 5.40
N SER A 182 4.87 -5.52 4.23
CA SER A 182 3.80 -5.60 3.21
C SER A 182 3.96 -6.70 2.15
N CYS A 183 5.12 -7.35 2.05
CA CYS A 183 5.41 -8.29 0.95
C CYS A 183 4.59 -9.59 1.04
N GLU A 184 4.20 -9.99 2.25
CA GLU A 184 3.37 -11.17 2.52
C GLU A 184 1.90 -10.93 2.15
N LEU A 185 1.48 -9.67 2.12
CA LEU A 185 0.08 -9.31 1.95
C LEU A 185 -0.35 -9.42 0.49
N THR A 186 0.60 -9.25 -0.43
CA THR A 186 0.43 -9.42 -1.88
C THR A 186 0.32 -10.88 -2.36
N ILE A 187 0.13 -11.87 -1.49
CA ILE A 187 -0.39 -13.20 -1.89
C ILE A 187 -1.86 -13.33 -1.51
N ASN A 188 -2.24 -12.91 -0.31
CA ASN A 188 -3.60 -13.10 0.19
C ASN A 188 -4.55 -11.92 -0.10
N SER A 189 -4.03 -10.71 -0.35
CA SER A 189 -4.80 -9.54 -0.80
C SER A 189 -4.95 -9.47 -2.32
N VAL A 190 -4.44 -10.46 -3.06
CA VAL A 190 -4.56 -10.47 -4.52
C VAL A 190 -5.97 -10.94 -4.87
N VAL A 191 -6.86 -9.96 -4.90
CA VAL A 191 -7.94 -9.81 -5.90
C VAL A 191 -7.48 -10.35 -7.27
N GLY A 192 -6.20 -10.16 -7.59
CA GLY A 192 -5.55 -10.69 -8.77
C GLY A 192 -5.22 -12.19 -8.76
N LEU A 193 -5.21 -12.98 -7.69
CA LEU A 193 -5.02 -14.45 -7.83
C LEU A 193 -6.32 -15.14 -8.25
N GLY A 194 -7.49 -14.61 -7.84
CA GLY A 194 -8.77 -15.01 -8.44
C GLY A 194 -8.86 -14.62 -9.91
N TYR A 195 -8.40 -13.40 -10.25
CA TYR A 195 -8.36 -12.88 -11.62
C TYR A 195 -7.29 -13.58 -12.49
N LEU A 196 -6.11 -13.86 -11.94
CA LEU A 196 -5.00 -14.55 -12.60
C LEU A 196 -5.27 -16.05 -12.70
N LYS A 197 -5.91 -16.71 -11.73
CA LYS A 197 -6.33 -18.12 -11.90
C LYS A 197 -7.36 -18.27 -13.03
N LYS A 198 -8.25 -17.29 -13.22
CA LYS A 198 -9.18 -17.26 -14.36
C LYS A 198 -8.50 -16.94 -15.70
N ARG A 199 -7.50 -16.06 -15.74
CA ARG A 199 -6.79 -15.67 -16.99
C ARG A 199 -5.57 -16.51 -17.35
N LEU A 200 -4.83 -17.07 -16.39
CA LEU A 200 -3.64 -17.90 -16.66
C LEU A 200 -3.99 -19.27 -17.25
N LYS A 201 -5.22 -19.75 -17.08
CA LYS A 201 -5.73 -20.91 -17.85
C LYS A 201 -5.79 -20.67 -19.37
N LYS A 202 -5.62 -19.42 -19.83
CA LYS A 202 -5.58 -19.05 -21.26
C LYS A 202 -4.16 -18.80 -21.79
N PHE A 203 -3.13 -18.84 -20.93
CA PHE A 203 -1.76 -18.46 -21.29
C PHE A 203 -0.69 -19.48 -20.84
N ILE A 204 -1.12 -20.68 -20.45
CA ILE A 204 -0.29 -21.87 -20.27
C ILE A 204 -0.89 -22.97 -21.14
#